data_AF-A0A353DKN4-F1
#
_entry.id   AF-A0A353DKN4-F1
#
_cell.length_a   1.000
_cell.length_b   1.000
_cell.length_c   1.000
_cell.angle_alpha   90.00
_cell.angle_beta   90.00
_cell.angle_gamma   90.00
#
_symmetry.space_group_name_H-M   'P 1'
#
loop_
_entity.id
_entity.type
_entity.pdbx_description
1 polymer ?
#
loop_
_entity_poly.entity_id
_entity_poly.type
_entity_poly.pdbx_seq_one_letter_code
_entity_poly.pdbx_strand_id
1 'polypeptide(L)'
;MIPGVIFLGGGERTLDGRFFQPNIPSEEVFTSPKRGEAEGIVYSAKPLVYNGVLITDFWVKFHKGKAVDVHAETGEEALRS
;
A
#
# COMPACT_ATOMS: atom_id res chain seq x y z
N MET A 1 -8.60 10.02 8.88
CA MET A 1 -8.09 10.58 7.60
C MET A 1 -7.40 11.91 7.85
N ILE A 2 -6.46 12.32 6.99
CA ILE A 2 -5.78 13.61 7.11
C ILE A 2 -6.80 14.73 6.80
N PRO A 3 -6.91 15.80 7.62
CA PRO A 3 -7.74 16.94 7.26
C PRO A 3 -7.29 17.54 5.92
N GLY A 4 -8.24 17.74 4.99
CA GLY A 4 -7.93 18.26 3.64
C GLY A 4 -7.23 17.26 2.71
N VAL A 5 -7.30 15.95 3.00
CA VAL A 5 -6.70 14.93 2.15
C VAL A 5 -7.25 14.98 0.72
N ILE A 6 -6.37 14.80 -0.27
CA ILE A 6 -6.71 14.80 -1.69
C ILE A 6 -6.76 13.36 -2.18
N PHE A 7 -7.85 12.99 -2.82
CA PHE A 7 -7.94 11.74 -3.57
C PHE A 7 -7.46 11.97 -5.00
N LEU A 8 -6.59 11.08 -5.48
CA LEU A 8 -6.04 11.08 -6.82
C LEU A 8 -6.49 9.81 -7.54
N GLY A 9 -6.47 9.83 -8.88
CA GLY A 9 -6.78 8.68 -9.70
C GLY A 9 -6.55 8.98 -11.18
N GLY A 10 -6.06 7.99 -11.92
CA GLY A 10 -5.72 8.17 -13.34
C GLY A 10 -4.52 9.11 -13.52
N GLY A 11 -4.73 10.23 -14.23
CA GLY A 11 -3.65 11.11 -14.68
C GLY A 11 -3.30 12.26 -13.73
N GLU A 12 -2.07 12.76 -13.85
CA GLU A 12 -1.53 13.86 -13.05
C GLU A 12 -0.87 14.91 -13.95
N ARG A 13 -0.48 16.05 -13.35
CA ARG A 13 0.25 17.12 -14.03
C ARG A 13 1.65 17.27 -13.46
N THR A 14 2.62 17.44 -14.32
CA THR A 14 3.99 17.84 -13.93
C THR A 14 3.98 19.23 -13.27
N LEU A 15 5.09 19.60 -12.62
CA LEU A 15 5.25 20.93 -12.00
C LEU A 15 5.06 22.09 -12.99
N ASP A 16 5.36 21.86 -14.28
CA ASP A 16 5.13 22.82 -15.36
C ASP A 16 3.83 22.58 -16.15
N GLY A 17 2.92 21.77 -15.60
CA GLY A 17 1.51 21.70 -16.01
C GLY A 17 1.18 20.69 -17.12
N ARG A 18 2.14 19.91 -17.61
CA ARG A 18 1.89 18.90 -18.64
C ARG A 18 1.14 17.70 -18.05
N PHE A 19 0.04 17.32 -18.68
CA PHE A 19 -0.74 16.16 -18.27
C PHE A 19 -0.04 14.87 -18.70
N PHE A 20 0.00 13.88 -17.82
CA PHE A 20 0.54 12.55 -18.09
C PHE A 20 -0.19 11.46 -17.27
N GLN A 21 0.01 10.20 -17.64
CA GLN A 21 -0.49 9.04 -16.91
C GLN A 21 0.67 8.41 -16.14
N PRO A 22 0.70 8.47 -14.79
CA PRO A 22 1.77 7.86 -14.00
C PRO A 22 1.85 6.35 -14.19
N ASN A 23 0.69 5.67 -14.24
CA ASN A 23 0.57 4.23 -14.40
C ASN A 23 -0.30 3.90 -15.63
N ILE A 24 0.13 2.90 -16.41
CA ILE A 24 -0.65 2.31 -17.50
C ILE A 24 -0.52 0.78 -17.38
N PRO A 25 -1.59 0.02 -17.09
CA PRO A 25 -2.96 0.48 -16.81
C PRO A 25 -3.09 1.13 -15.43
N SER A 26 -4.21 1.84 -15.21
CA SER A 26 -4.59 2.36 -13.89
C SER A 26 -6.11 2.36 -13.73
N GLU A 27 -6.59 1.74 -12.65
CA GLU A 27 -8.02 1.68 -12.29
C GLU A 27 -8.26 2.16 -10.84
N GLU A 28 -7.22 2.62 -10.16
CA GLU A 28 -7.26 3.00 -8.75
C GLU A 28 -7.68 4.47 -8.54
N VAL A 29 -8.40 4.69 -7.43
CA VAL A 29 -8.52 6.00 -6.78
C VAL A 29 -7.88 5.85 -5.41
N PHE A 30 -6.86 6.63 -5.11
CA PHE A 30 -6.01 6.46 -3.94
C PHE A 30 -5.76 7.77 -3.21
N THR A 31 -5.32 7.66 -1.96
CA THR A 31 -4.93 8.79 -1.13
C THR A 31 -4.00 8.34 0.00
N SER A 32 -3.48 9.28 0.78
CA SER A 32 -2.64 8.98 1.95
C SER A 32 -3.47 8.78 3.23
N PRO A 33 -3.26 7.68 3.98
CA PRO A 33 -3.85 7.51 5.30
C PRO A 33 -3.19 8.45 6.32
N LYS A 34 -3.86 8.67 7.47
CA LYS A 34 -3.27 9.48 8.55
C LYS A 34 -2.26 8.63 9.33
N ARG A 35 -0.98 9.03 9.29
CA ARG A 35 0.08 8.39 10.07
C ARG A 35 -0.28 8.36 11.56
N GLY A 36 -0.05 7.22 12.21
CA GLY A 36 -0.33 7.02 13.63
C GLY A 36 -1.75 6.52 13.91
N GLU A 37 -2.62 6.47 12.89
CA GLU A 37 -4.02 6.03 13.03
C GLU A 37 -4.27 4.77 12.18
N ALA A 38 -3.81 3.63 12.67
CA ALA A 38 -4.21 2.30 12.18
C ALA A 38 -4.17 1.28 13.32
N GLU A 39 -5.22 0.46 13.40
CA GLU A 39 -5.42 -0.59 14.40
C GLU A 39 -6.07 -1.80 13.72
N GLY A 40 -5.69 -3.02 14.12
CA GLY A 40 -6.30 -4.26 13.66
C GLY A 40 -5.38 -5.11 12.78
N ILE A 41 -5.95 -6.13 12.12
CA ILE A 41 -5.23 -7.06 11.24
C ILE A 41 -5.86 -7.00 9.86
N VAL A 42 -5.04 -6.87 8.83
CA VAL A 42 -5.45 -6.97 7.42
C VAL A 42 -4.83 -8.22 6.81
N TYR A 43 -5.65 -8.96 6.07
CA TYR A 43 -5.24 -10.18 5.37
C TYR A 43 -5.15 -9.89 3.87
N SER A 44 -4.13 -10.45 3.22
CA SER A 44 -3.93 -10.31 1.79
C SER A 44 -5.02 -11.04 1.00
N ALA A 45 -5.56 -10.40 -0.03
CA ALA A 45 -6.47 -11.05 -0.98
C ALA A 45 -5.76 -11.52 -2.27
N LYS A 46 -4.49 -11.13 -2.46
CA LYS A 46 -3.66 -11.48 -3.61
C LYS A 46 -2.20 -11.67 -3.17
N PRO A 47 -1.40 -12.48 -3.89
CA PRO A 47 0.02 -12.60 -3.64
C PRO A 47 0.78 -11.28 -3.86
N LEU A 48 1.96 -11.17 -3.25
CA LEU A 48 2.91 -10.10 -3.45
C LEU A 48 4.20 -10.67 -4.07
N VAL A 49 4.74 -10.01 -5.08
CA VAL A 49 6.09 -10.28 -5.57
C VAL A 49 6.98 -9.13 -5.13
N TYR A 50 7.94 -9.42 -4.25
CA TYR A 50 8.86 -8.43 -3.70
C TYR A 50 10.30 -8.91 -3.88
N ASN A 51 11.14 -8.13 -4.57
CA ASN A 51 12.52 -8.48 -4.90
C ASN A 51 12.68 -9.89 -5.50
N GLY A 52 11.72 -10.30 -6.33
CA GLY A 52 11.70 -11.63 -6.97
C GLY A 52 11.22 -12.77 -6.09
N VAL A 53 10.91 -12.52 -4.80
CA VAL A 53 10.33 -13.51 -3.89
C VAL A 53 8.80 -13.42 -3.97
N LEU A 54 8.15 -14.56 -4.18
CA LEU A 54 6.71 -14.68 -4.10
C LEU A 54 6.30 -14.85 -2.62
N ILE A 55 5.39 -13.97 -2.17
CA ILE A 55 4.82 -13.96 -0.82
C ILE A 55 3.32 -14.23 -0.96
N THR A 56 2.81 -15.24 -0.25
CA THR A 56 1.40 -15.66 -0.31
C THR A 56 0.80 -15.77 1.09
N ASP A 57 -0.52 -15.64 1.14
CA ASP A 57 -1.35 -15.91 2.32
C ASP A 57 -0.82 -15.20 3.58
N PHE A 58 -0.61 -13.89 3.45
CA PHE A 58 0.01 -13.07 4.48
C PHE A 58 -0.97 -12.12 5.15
N TRP A 59 -0.61 -11.68 6.35
CA TRP A 59 -1.33 -10.64 7.07
C TRP A 59 -0.38 -9.68 7.78
N VAL A 60 -0.87 -8.48 8.05
CA VAL A 60 -0.15 -7.43 8.79
C VAL A 60 -1.03 -6.95 9.94
N LYS A 61 -0.48 -6.94 11.14
CA LYS A 61 -1.11 -6.37 12.34
C LYS A 61 -0.62 -4.95 12.57
N PHE A 62 -1.54 -4.03 12.73
CA PHE A 62 -1.28 -2.64 13.04
C PHE A 62 -1.66 -2.29 14.49
N HIS A 63 -0.84 -1.45 15.11
CA HIS A 63 -1.14 -0.79 16.37
C HIS A 63 -0.52 0.61 16.39
N LYS A 64 -1.30 1.63 16.75
CA LYS A 64 -0.90 3.06 16.75
C LYS A 64 -0.23 3.48 15.44
N GLY A 65 -0.75 2.98 14.33
CA GLY A 65 -0.24 3.27 12.99
C GLY A 65 1.09 2.59 12.64
N LYS A 66 1.56 1.62 13.42
CA LYS A 66 2.77 0.83 13.13
C LYS A 66 2.38 -0.60 12.77
N ALA A 67 3.03 -1.18 11.76
CA ALA A 67 3.03 -2.63 11.58
C ALA A 67 3.81 -3.25 12.73
N VAL A 68 3.12 -3.91 13.65
CA VAL A 68 3.71 -4.46 14.88
C VAL A 68 3.95 -5.96 14.79
N ASP A 69 3.29 -6.63 13.84
CA ASP A 69 3.50 -8.04 13.56
C ASP A 69 3.08 -8.36 12.12
N VAL A 70 3.68 -9.40 11.56
CA VAL A 70 3.41 -9.90 10.21
C VAL A 70 3.54 -11.42 10.20
N HIS A 71 2.90 -12.08 9.25
CA HIS A 71 3.11 -13.49 8.96
C HIS A 71 2.77 -13.75 7.49
N ALA A 72 3.41 -14.75 6.89
CA ALA A 72 3.09 -15.25 5.55
C ALA A 72 3.29 -16.77 5.51
N GLU A 73 2.45 -17.49 4.76
CA GLU A 73 2.64 -18.92 4.56
C GLU A 73 3.89 -19.20 3.72
N THR A 74 4.14 -18.36 2.71
CA THR A 74 5.36 -18.41 1.88
C THR A 74 6.01 -17.03 1.83
N GLY A 75 7.34 -16.97 1.89
CA GLY A 75 8.09 -15.72 1.73
C GLY A 75 8.12 -14.82 2.98
N GLU A 76 7.88 -15.38 4.18
CA GLU A 76 7.81 -14.60 5.43
C GLU A 76 9.09 -13.80 5.73
N GLU A 77 10.27 -14.37 5.47
CA GLU A 77 11.54 -13.65 5.65
C GLU A 77 11.62 -12.39 4.77
N ALA A 78 11.16 -12.47 3.53
CA ALA A 78 11.11 -11.32 2.63
C ALA A 78 10.07 -10.29 3.10
N LEU A 79 8.94 -10.73 3.65
CA LEU A 79 7.93 -9.84 4.23
C LEU A 79 8.43 -9.08 5.48
N ARG A 80 9.34 -9.69 6.26
CA ARG A 80 9.93 -9.10 7.48
C ARG A 80 11.14 -8.19 7.22
N SER A 81 11.65 -8.15 5.98
CA SER A 81 12.90 -7.45 5.63
C SER A 81 12.84 -5.92 5.73
#